data_AF-A0A451B9K8-F1
#
_entry.id   AF-A0A451B9K8-F1
#
_cell.length_a   1.000
_cell.length_b   1.000
_cell.length_c   1.000
_cell.angle_alpha   90.00
_cell.angle_beta   90.00
_cell.angle_gamma   90.00
#
_symmetry.space_group_name_H-M   'P 1'
#
loop_
_entity.id
_entity.type
_entity.pdbx_description
1 polymer ?
#
loop_
_entity_poly.entity_id
_entity_poly.type
_entity_poly.pdbx_seq_one_letter_code
_entity_poly.pdbx_strand_id
1 'polypeptide(L)'
;MSSVSASQTNSVALGSIDRSELNVCLRPRTLIRAALTSVIVCAAVPIAALICLIAGCIALGACLILIVVLVAASYGFVPVGGVLLALAIFNQERRELFAVSGIGVGILGFHLSTVFSPWFNPIRDTANLAFAACQQVADFLYTDIFVGLYIYVWSWSVLLGALLAAAAVLVTVWVLSHEAQIKRTLLRIRYTCPAADCTYQGVPYFRCPECSTVLGDLKPTIFGVLHVRCGQCREHLLPTCDLMGRLQLEKQCPQCSVDLEHPAFGRLGEMHVVFAGASSSGKSNLMISAIRDLERAVAPAYGLRVQFTNDAEEQEFRNRCAQMDEGRVQEKTTSSANPAAFNLSIENRRGKGALMYVYDTDGSDFETEDRLLGHAFHEYTKGIVLVIDPFAERGVVSKLGLSGNGKLTPVSRQR
;
A
#
# COMPACT_ATOMS: atom_id res chain seq x y z
N MET A 1 37.05 26.55 25.17
CA MET A 1 37.12 25.07 25.08
C MET A 1 36.15 24.52 26.11
N SER A 2 34.89 24.40 25.73
CA SER A 2 33.80 24.00 26.63
C SER A 2 33.08 22.85 25.93
N SER A 3 33.04 21.72 26.62
CA SER A 3 32.60 20.41 26.16
C SER A 3 31.20 20.43 25.53
N VAL A 4 31.15 20.13 24.23
CA VAL A 4 29.95 19.67 23.54
C VAL A 4 29.59 18.31 24.15
N SER A 5 28.57 18.28 24.99
CA SER A 5 27.95 17.04 25.47
C SER A 5 27.35 16.31 24.28
N ALA A 6 28.02 15.25 23.84
CA ALA A 6 27.50 14.30 22.89
C ALA A 6 26.15 13.78 23.40
N SER A 7 25.08 14.16 22.71
CA SER A 7 23.75 13.56 22.83
C SER A 7 23.92 12.04 22.70
N GLN A 8 23.79 11.33 23.82
CA GLN A 8 23.63 9.88 23.82
C GLN A 8 22.32 9.58 23.10
N THR A 9 22.42 9.22 21.82
CA THR A 9 21.32 8.63 21.07
C THR A 9 21.02 7.27 21.69
N ASN A 10 20.15 7.25 22.70
CA ASN A 10 19.49 6.03 23.14
C ASN A 10 18.74 5.47 21.94
N SER A 11 19.30 4.44 21.31
CA SER A 11 18.63 3.70 20.25
C SER A 11 17.47 2.93 20.87
N VAL A 12 16.30 3.58 20.93
CA VAL A 12 15.04 2.92 21.28
C VAL A 12 14.89 1.72 20.35
N ALA A 13 14.84 0.52 20.91
CA ALA A 13 14.66 -0.70 20.15
C ALA A 13 13.32 -0.61 19.40
N LEU A 14 13.39 -0.41 18.09
CA LEU A 14 12.21 -0.27 17.26
C LEU A 14 11.51 -1.62 17.14
N GLY A 15 10.23 -1.63 17.54
CA GLY A 15 9.35 -2.73 17.22
C GLY A 15 9.14 -2.83 15.73
N SER A 16 9.01 -4.07 15.26
CA SER A 16 8.57 -4.33 13.89
C SER A 16 7.09 -4.66 13.87
N ILE A 17 6.48 -4.39 12.72
CA ILE A 17 5.13 -4.84 12.40
C ILE A 17 5.19 -6.30 11.96
N ASP A 18 4.16 -7.08 12.27
CA ASP A 18 4.07 -8.44 11.77
C ASP A 18 3.89 -8.45 10.24
N ARG A 19 4.92 -8.92 9.53
CA ARG A 19 4.93 -9.06 8.06
C ARG A 19 4.75 -10.51 7.62
N SER A 20 4.38 -11.41 8.53
CA SER A 20 4.23 -12.84 8.22
C SER A 20 3.03 -13.13 7.32
N GLU A 21 1.99 -12.30 7.36
CA GLU A 21 0.77 -12.50 6.59
C GLU A 21 0.62 -11.46 5.47
N LEU A 22 0.97 -11.85 4.23
CA LEU A 22 0.50 -11.11 3.05
C LEU A 22 -1.02 -11.20 2.94
N ASN A 23 -1.63 -10.12 2.46
CA ASN A 23 -3.02 -10.10 2.05
C ASN A 23 -3.30 -11.27 1.07
N VAL A 24 -4.39 -12.00 1.30
CA VAL A 24 -4.71 -13.26 0.59
C VAL A 24 -4.71 -13.10 -0.93
N CYS A 25 -5.17 -11.94 -1.43
CA CYS A 25 -5.21 -11.63 -2.87
C CYS A 25 -3.82 -11.42 -3.49
N LEU A 26 -2.83 -11.04 -2.68
CA LEU A 26 -1.45 -10.80 -3.12
C LEU A 26 -0.53 -11.98 -2.85
N ARG A 27 -1.02 -13.05 -2.20
CA ARG A 27 -0.22 -14.25 -1.96
C ARG A 27 0.11 -14.91 -3.31
N PRO A 28 1.40 -15.13 -3.63
CA PRO A 28 1.79 -15.79 -4.88
C PRO A 28 1.11 -17.15 -5.06
N ARG A 29 0.92 -17.89 -3.95
CA ARG A 29 0.22 -19.18 -3.96
C ARG A 29 -1.22 -19.08 -4.46
N THR A 30 -1.94 -18.00 -4.17
CA THR A 30 -3.31 -17.80 -4.62
C THR A 30 -3.35 -17.56 -6.13
N LEU A 31 -2.49 -16.67 -6.63
CA LEU A 31 -2.38 -16.37 -8.06
C LEU A 31 -1.89 -17.58 -8.87
N ILE A 32 -0.89 -18.31 -8.36
CA ILE A 32 -0.39 -19.54 -8.99
C ILE A 32 -1.48 -20.60 -9.02
N ARG A 33 -2.23 -20.79 -7.93
CA ARG A 33 -3.35 -21.74 -7.92
C ARG A 33 -4.42 -21.35 -8.94
N ALA A 34 -4.80 -20.08 -9.01
CA ALA A 34 -5.77 -19.58 -9.99
C ALA A 34 -5.29 -19.76 -11.45
N ALA A 35 -4.01 -19.48 -11.72
CA ALA A 35 -3.40 -19.72 -13.02
C ALA A 35 -3.37 -21.21 -13.37
N LEU A 36 -2.96 -22.07 -12.43
CA LEU A 36 -2.93 -23.52 -12.62
C LEU A 36 -4.33 -24.09 -12.87
N THR A 37 -5.34 -23.72 -12.09
CA THR A 37 -6.72 -24.17 -12.36
C THR A 37 -7.21 -23.69 -13.72
N SER A 38 -6.92 -22.45 -14.12
CA SER A 38 -7.31 -21.92 -15.43
C SER A 38 -6.66 -22.70 -16.57
N VAL A 39 -5.35 -22.96 -16.48
CA VAL A 39 -4.59 -23.72 -17.49
C VAL A 39 -5.06 -25.18 -17.56
N ILE A 40 -5.23 -25.84 -16.41
CA ILE A 40 -5.66 -27.25 -16.36
C ILE A 40 -7.06 -27.40 -16.96
N VAL A 41 -8.02 -26.54 -16.59
CA VAL A 41 -9.38 -26.59 -17.12
C VAL A 41 -9.41 -26.28 -18.61
N CYS A 42 -8.64 -25.28 -19.06
CA CYS A 42 -8.57 -24.91 -20.48
C CYS A 42 -7.90 -25.98 -21.35
N ALA A 43 -6.93 -26.73 -20.81
CA ALA A 43 -6.17 -27.75 -21.56
C ALA A 43 -6.81 -29.14 -21.52
N ALA A 44 -7.48 -29.52 -20.42
CA ALA A 44 -7.97 -30.88 -20.23
C ALA A 44 -8.98 -31.32 -21.30
N VAL A 45 -9.94 -30.47 -21.66
CA VAL A 45 -11.00 -30.82 -22.63
C VAL A 45 -10.45 -30.96 -24.07
N PRO A 46 -9.64 -30.02 -24.60
CA PRO A 46 -8.99 -30.19 -25.90
C PRO A 46 -8.04 -31.40 -25.95
N ILE A 47 -7.29 -31.68 -24.87
CA ILE A 47 -6.41 -32.85 -24.81
C ILE A 47 -7.23 -34.14 -24.85
N ALA A 48 -8.35 -34.21 -24.13
CA ALA A 48 -9.23 -35.39 -24.19
C ALA A 48 -9.80 -35.61 -25.60
N ALA A 49 -10.26 -34.56 -26.29
CA ALA A 49 -10.72 -34.65 -27.67
C ALA A 49 -9.60 -35.12 -28.63
N LEU A 50 -8.37 -34.60 -28.46
CA LEU A 50 -7.21 -35.03 -29.24
C LEU A 50 -6.86 -36.51 -29.00
N ILE A 51 -6.91 -36.97 -27.75
CA ILE A 51 -6.68 -38.38 -27.40
C ILE A 51 -7.72 -39.28 -28.08
N CYS A 52 -9.00 -38.88 -28.11
CA CYS A 52 -10.05 -39.60 -28.82
C CYS A 52 -9.77 -39.70 -30.33
N LEU A 53 -9.32 -38.61 -30.97
CA LEU A 53 -8.96 -38.63 -32.39
C LEU A 53 -7.75 -39.53 -32.67
N ILE A 54 -6.70 -39.45 -31.83
CA ILE A 54 -5.52 -40.31 -31.97
C ILE A 54 -5.90 -41.78 -31.83
N ALA A 55 -6.76 -42.13 -30.86
CA ALA A 55 -7.25 -43.49 -30.69
C ALA A 55 -8.00 -43.99 -31.94
N GLY A 56 -8.85 -43.14 -32.54
CA GLY A 56 -9.53 -43.42 -33.80
C GLY A 56 -8.55 -43.66 -34.96
N CYS A 57 -7.54 -42.79 -35.12
CA CYS A 57 -6.51 -42.94 -36.15
C CYS A 57 -5.69 -44.22 -35.98
N ILE A 58 -5.33 -44.59 -34.74
CA ILE A 58 -4.60 -45.83 -34.45
C ILE A 58 -5.45 -47.05 -34.81
N ALA A 59 -6.74 -47.05 -34.45
CA ALA A 59 -7.66 -48.13 -34.78
C ALA A 59 -7.80 -48.30 -36.31
N LEU A 60 -8.01 -47.20 -37.03
CA LEU A 60 -8.08 -47.20 -38.49
C LEU A 60 -6.77 -47.71 -39.13
N GLY A 61 -5.63 -47.21 -38.66
CA GLY A 61 -4.31 -47.62 -39.13
C GLY A 61 -4.05 -49.11 -38.91
N ALA A 62 -4.40 -49.65 -37.74
CA ALA A 62 -4.26 -51.07 -37.44
C ALA A 62 -5.12 -51.93 -38.37
N CYS A 63 -6.36 -51.52 -38.64
CA CYS A 63 -7.23 -52.22 -39.59
C CYS A 63 -6.70 -52.15 -41.03
N LEU A 64 -6.17 -51.01 -41.47
CA LEU A 64 -5.56 -50.88 -42.79
C LEU A 64 -4.30 -51.74 -42.94
N ILE A 65 -3.45 -51.78 -41.92
CA ILE A 65 -2.27 -52.66 -41.90
C ILE A 65 -2.71 -54.12 -42.00
N LEU A 66 -3.72 -54.53 -41.25
CA LEU A 66 -4.27 -55.90 -41.33
C LEU A 66 -4.79 -56.22 -42.74
N ILE A 67 -5.53 -55.30 -43.36
CA ILE A 67 -6.01 -55.45 -44.74
C ILE A 67 -4.81 -55.58 -45.70
N VAL A 68 -3.80 -54.73 -45.58
CA VAL A 68 -2.59 -54.79 -46.43
C VAL A 68 -1.85 -56.11 -46.24
N VAL A 69 -1.72 -56.62 -45.02
CA VAL A 69 -1.07 -57.91 -44.74
C VAL A 69 -1.87 -59.07 -45.34
N LEU A 70 -3.19 -59.07 -45.21
CA LEU A 70 -4.05 -60.11 -45.79
C LEU A 70 -4.09 -60.05 -47.32
N VAL A 71 -4.07 -58.85 -47.90
CA VAL A 71 -3.96 -58.62 -49.35
C VAL A 71 -2.58 -59.08 -49.82
N ALA A 72 -1.48 -58.68 -49.18
CA ALA A 72 -0.14 -59.13 -49.53
C ALA A 72 0.02 -60.64 -49.40
N ALA A 73 -0.59 -61.26 -48.37
CA ALA A 73 -0.61 -62.71 -48.21
C ALA A 73 -1.38 -63.39 -49.35
N SER A 74 -2.58 -62.92 -49.70
CA SER A 74 -3.39 -63.53 -50.77
C SER A 74 -2.80 -63.29 -52.17
N TYR A 75 -2.40 -62.07 -52.48
CA TYR A 75 -1.84 -61.70 -53.78
C TYR A 75 -0.37 -62.07 -53.92
N GLY A 76 0.37 -62.33 -52.85
CA GLY A 76 1.76 -62.79 -52.91
C GLY A 76 1.91 -64.20 -53.47
N PHE A 77 0.91 -65.07 -53.32
CA PHE A 77 0.93 -66.41 -53.91
C PHE A 77 0.77 -66.40 -55.44
N VAL A 78 0.04 -65.45 -56.01
CA VAL A 78 -0.21 -65.37 -57.45
C VAL A 78 1.08 -65.17 -58.29
N PRO A 79 1.97 -64.19 -58.01
CA PRO A 79 3.21 -64.01 -58.74
C PRO A 79 4.21 -65.15 -58.46
N VAL A 80 4.22 -65.74 -57.26
CA VAL A 80 5.05 -66.93 -56.97
C VAL A 80 4.62 -68.10 -57.84
N GLY A 81 3.31 -68.34 -57.98
CA GLY A 81 2.76 -69.31 -58.93
C GLY A 81 3.18 -69.01 -60.38
N GLY A 82 3.10 -67.74 -60.79
CA GLY A 82 3.54 -67.29 -62.11
C GLY A 82 5.04 -67.50 -62.38
N VAL A 83 5.90 -67.24 -61.39
CA VAL A 83 7.35 -67.46 -61.48
C VAL A 83 7.68 -68.95 -61.55
N LEU A 84 7.03 -69.79 -60.74
CA LEU A 84 7.20 -71.25 -60.82
C LEU A 84 6.76 -71.81 -62.18
N LEU A 85 5.67 -71.28 -62.74
CA LEU A 85 5.21 -71.63 -64.08
C LEU A 85 6.22 -71.19 -65.16
N ALA A 86 6.78 -69.99 -65.04
CA ALA A 86 7.82 -69.50 -65.94
C ALA A 86 9.10 -70.35 -65.86
N LEU A 87 9.54 -70.74 -64.65
CA LEU A 87 10.68 -71.64 -64.46
C LEU A 87 10.43 -73.03 -65.05
N ALA A 88 9.19 -73.52 -65.05
CA ALA A 88 8.81 -74.77 -65.72
C ALA A 88 9.02 -74.72 -67.25
N ILE A 89 8.86 -73.55 -67.86
CA ILE A 89 9.08 -73.36 -69.31
C ILE A 89 10.57 -73.45 -69.64
N PHE A 90 11.45 -72.95 -68.76
CA PHE A 90 12.90 -72.90 -69.02
C PHE A 90 13.68 -74.15 -68.58
N ASN A 91 13.16 -74.95 -67.65
CA ASN A 91 13.89 -76.11 -67.10
C ASN A 91 13.27 -77.45 -67.54
N GLN A 92 13.79 -78.04 -68.63
CA GLN A 92 13.23 -79.25 -69.25
C GLN A 92 13.29 -80.50 -68.36
N GLU A 93 14.29 -80.64 -67.48
CA GLU A 93 14.48 -81.84 -66.65
C GLU A 93 13.47 -81.95 -65.50
N ARG A 94 12.90 -80.83 -65.03
CA ARG A 94 11.94 -80.79 -63.90
C ARG A 94 10.63 -80.10 -64.25
N ARG A 95 10.29 -80.07 -65.55
CA ARG A 95 9.14 -79.34 -66.10
C ARG A 95 7.82 -79.70 -65.43
N GLU A 96 7.55 -80.99 -65.21
CA GLU A 96 6.28 -81.42 -64.61
C GLU A 96 6.14 -80.97 -63.14
N LEU A 97 7.23 -81.03 -62.37
CA LEU A 97 7.22 -80.64 -60.96
C LEU A 97 6.94 -79.14 -60.78
N PHE A 98 7.58 -78.30 -61.59
CA PHE A 98 7.40 -76.84 -61.52
C PHE A 98 6.04 -76.39 -62.09
N ALA A 99 5.53 -77.05 -63.13
CA ALA A 99 4.22 -76.74 -63.70
C ALA A 99 3.08 -77.07 -62.72
N VAL A 100 3.10 -78.25 -62.09
CA VAL A 100 2.08 -78.64 -61.10
C VAL A 100 2.15 -77.75 -59.87
N SER A 101 3.36 -77.43 -59.40
CA SER A 101 3.55 -76.53 -58.25
C SER A 101 3.08 -75.09 -58.54
N GLY A 102 3.39 -74.55 -59.73
CA GLY A 102 2.96 -73.21 -60.13
C GLY A 102 1.44 -73.07 -60.26
N ILE A 103 0.78 -74.06 -60.87
CA ILE A 103 -0.70 -74.11 -60.98
C ILE A 103 -1.33 -74.23 -59.59
N GLY A 104 -0.81 -75.13 -58.75
CA GLY A 104 -1.31 -75.32 -57.39
C GLY A 104 -1.20 -74.05 -56.54
N VAL A 105 -0.06 -73.36 -56.59
CA VAL A 105 0.16 -72.09 -55.87
C VAL A 105 -0.71 -70.96 -56.41
N GLY A 106 -0.91 -70.87 -57.74
CA GLY A 106 -1.78 -69.87 -58.36
C GLY A 106 -3.26 -70.07 -58.01
N ILE A 107 -3.74 -71.31 -58.06
CA ILE A 107 -5.11 -71.68 -57.66
C ILE A 107 -5.32 -71.41 -56.17
N LEU A 108 -4.36 -71.76 -55.32
CA LEU A 108 -4.41 -71.47 -53.89
C LEU A 108 -4.47 -69.96 -53.62
N GLY A 109 -3.63 -69.16 -54.29
CA GLY A 109 -3.67 -67.69 -54.17
C GLY A 109 -5.01 -67.08 -54.60
N PHE A 110 -5.58 -67.56 -55.72
CA PHE A 110 -6.90 -67.13 -56.18
C PHE A 110 -8.01 -67.53 -55.19
N HIS A 111 -8.00 -68.77 -54.68
CA HIS A 111 -8.96 -69.19 -53.67
C HIS A 111 -8.84 -68.38 -52.38
N LEU A 112 -7.63 -68.16 -51.87
CA LEU A 112 -7.41 -67.31 -50.69
C LEU A 112 -7.93 -65.89 -50.92
N SER A 113 -7.70 -65.30 -52.10
CA SER A 113 -8.25 -63.99 -52.46
C SER A 113 -9.78 -63.98 -52.44
N THR A 114 -10.42 -64.99 -53.03
CA THR A 114 -11.90 -65.11 -53.02
C THR A 114 -12.47 -65.38 -51.63
N VAL A 115 -11.75 -66.13 -50.79
CA VAL A 115 -12.17 -66.48 -49.41
C VAL A 115 -12.00 -65.28 -48.48
N PHE A 116 -10.95 -64.47 -48.65
CA PHE A 116 -10.70 -63.29 -47.80
C PHE A 116 -11.41 -62.01 -48.27
N SER A 117 -11.76 -61.89 -49.56
CA SER A 117 -12.48 -60.74 -50.10
C SER A 117 -13.75 -60.35 -49.31
N PRO A 118 -14.62 -61.29 -48.91
CA PRO A 118 -15.79 -61.01 -48.08
C PRO A 118 -15.45 -60.43 -46.70
N TRP A 119 -14.25 -60.67 -46.19
CA TRP A 119 -13.81 -60.21 -44.87
C TRP A 119 -13.24 -58.78 -44.90
N PHE A 120 -12.77 -58.29 -46.06
CA PHE A 120 -12.20 -56.94 -46.15
C PHE A 120 -13.22 -55.83 -45.96
N ASN A 121 -14.42 -56.00 -46.53
CA ASN A 121 -15.51 -55.03 -46.39
C ASN A 121 -15.93 -54.83 -44.92
N PRO A 122 -16.28 -55.88 -44.15
CA PRO A 122 -16.69 -55.70 -42.76
C PRO A 122 -15.56 -55.17 -41.87
N ILE A 123 -14.29 -55.54 -42.11
CA ILE A 123 -13.15 -54.99 -41.35
C ILE A 123 -13.02 -53.49 -41.61
N ARG A 124 -13.08 -53.07 -42.88
CA ARG A 124 -13.02 -51.66 -43.28
C ARG A 124 -14.22 -50.88 -42.75
N ASP A 125 -15.42 -51.43 -42.85
CA ASP A 125 -16.64 -50.77 -42.39
C ASP A 125 -16.65 -50.62 -40.86
N THR A 126 -16.17 -51.63 -40.13
CA THR A 126 -16.01 -51.57 -38.67
C THR A 126 -14.95 -50.53 -38.27
N ALA A 127 -13.83 -50.46 -39.00
CA ALA A 127 -12.79 -49.46 -38.76
C ALA A 127 -13.29 -48.03 -39.03
N ASN A 128 -14.04 -47.83 -40.11
CA ASN A 128 -14.66 -46.55 -40.45
C ASN A 128 -15.72 -46.15 -39.41
N LEU A 129 -16.54 -47.09 -38.94
CA LEU A 129 -17.53 -46.84 -37.89
C LEU A 129 -16.87 -46.47 -36.56
N ALA A 130 -15.81 -47.17 -36.18
CA ALA A 130 -15.04 -46.86 -34.98
C ALA A 130 -14.39 -45.47 -35.07
N PHE A 131 -13.77 -45.15 -36.22
CA PHE A 131 -13.20 -43.83 -36.46
C PHE A 131 -14.28 -42.73 -36.42
N ALA A 132 -15.42 -42.93 -37.08
CA ALA A 132 -16.53 -41.99 -37.08
C ALA A 132 -17.10 -41.76 -35.67
N ALA A 133 -17.21 -42.81 -34.86
CA ALA A 133 -17.62 -42.69 -33.46
C ALA A 133 -16.60 -41.89 -32.63
N CYS A 134 -15.30 -42.14 -32.80
CA CYS A 134 -14.25 -41.37 -32.14
C CYS A 134 -14.27 -39.89 -32.56
N GLN A 135 -14.50 -39.61 -33.85
CA GLN A 135 -14.62 -38.26 -34.36
C GLN A 135 -15.84 -37.55 -33.78
N GLN A 136 -17.01 -38.20 -33.75
CA GLN A 136 -18.22 -37.62 -33.17
C GLN A 136 -18.06 -37.29 -31.69
N VAL A 137 -17.40 -38.16 -30.92
CA VAL A 137 -17.08 -37.89 -29.51
C VAL A 137 -16.13 -36.71 -29.38
N ALA A 138 -15.09 -36.64 -30.22
CA ALA A 138 -14.14 -35.52 -30.21
C ALA A 138 -14.82 -34.20 -30.56
N ASP A 139 -15.70 -34.19 -31.58
CA ASP A 139 -16.47 -33.03 -32.01
C ASP A 139 -17.43 -32.56 -30.91
N PHE A 140 -18.10 -33.49 -30.22
CA PHE A 140 -18.97 -33.17 -29.08
C PHE A 140 -18.17 -32.58 -27.90
N LEU A 141 -17.03 -33.18 -27.55
CA LEU A 141 -16.17 -32.68 -26.46
C LEU A 141 -15.61 -31.28 -26.77
N TYR A 142 -15.21 -31.03 -28.02
CA TYR A 142 -14.61 -29.74 -28.39
C TYR A 142 -15.67 -28.68 -28.70
N THR A 143 -16.63 -28.98 -29.57
CA THR A 143 -17.58 -27.99 -30.08
C THR A 143 -18.71 -27.76 -29.10
N ASP A 144 -19.37 -28.80 -28.60
CA ASP A 144 -20.55 -28.64 -27.75
C ASP A 144 -20.16 -28.31 -26.31
N ILE A 145 -19.15 -29.00 -25.77
CA ILE A 145 -18.71 -28.79 -24.39
C ILE A 145 -17.73 -27.62 -24.28
N PHE A 146 -16.58 -27.66 -24.95
CA PHE A 146 -15.55 -26.64 -24.74
C PHE A 146 -15.93 -25.27 -25.32
N VAL A 147 -16.42 -25.23 -26.57
CA VAL A 147 -16.88 -24.00 -27.23
C VAL A 147 -18.29 -23.63 -26.78
N GLY A 148 -19.24 -24.57 -26.85
CA GLY A 148 -20.66 -24.32 -26.58
C GLY A 148 -20.98 -23.91 -25.14
N LEU A 149 -20.30 -24.48 -24.15
CA LEU A 149 -20.42 -24.05 -22.74
C LEU A 149 -19.43 -22.93 -22.37
N TYR A 150 -18.68 -22.39 -23.33
CA TYR A 150 -17.72 -21.30 -23.13
C TYR A 150 -16.69 -21.60 -22.03
N ILE A 151 -16.24 -22.84 -21.87
CA ILE A 151 -15.32 -23.25 -20.79
C ILE A 151 -14.03 -22.43 -20.83
N TYR A 152 -13.55 -22.10 -22.02
CA TYR A 152 -12.41 -21.20 -22.21
C TYR A 152 -12.65 -19.85 -21.54
N VAL A 153 -13.83 -19.22 -21.71
CA VAL A 153 -14.17 -17.94 -21.08
C VAL A 153 -14.18 -18.05 -19.55
N TRP A 154 -14.82 -19.09 -19.02
CA TRP A 154 -14.92 -19.31 -17.57
C TRP A 154 -13.55 -19.57 -16.93
N SER A 155 -12.66 -20.30 -17.60
CA SER A 155 -11.31 -20.52 -17.10
C SER A 155 -10.52 -19.21 -16.99
N TRP A 156 -10.58 -18.35 -18.02
CA TRP A 156 -9.87 -17.08 -18.02
C TRP A 156 -10.51 -16.03 -17.11
N SER A 157 -11.82 -16.08 -16.90
CA SER A 157 -12.52 -15.14 -16.01
C SER A 157 -12.10 -15.29 -14.54
N VAL A 158 -11.80 -16.51 -14.08
CA VAL A 158 -11.26 -16.77 -12.73
C VAL A 158 -9.90 -16.10 -12.55
N LEU A 159 -8.99 -16.26 -13.52
CA LEU A 159 -7.68 -15.60 -13.49
C LEU A 159 -7.82 -14.08 -13.55
N LEU A 160 -8.65 -13.57 -14.46
CA LEU A 160 -8.93 -12.14 -14.58
C LEU A 160 -9.49 -11.57 -13.26
N GLY A 161 -10.44 -12.26 -12.64
CA GLY A 161 -11.01 -11.87 -11.34
C GLY A 161 -9.96 -11.82 -10.24
N ALA A 162 -9.06 -12.80 -10.17
CA ALA A 162 -7.96 -12.81 -9.21
C ALA A 162 -6.97 -11.65 -9.44
N LEU A 163 -6.64 -11.35 -10.71
CA LEU A 163 -5.78 -10.23 -11.08
C LEU A 163 -6.44 -8.87 -10.76
N LEU A 164 -7.73 -8.71 -11.06
CA LEU A 164 -8.48 -7.50 -10.72
C LEU A 164 -8.57 -7.28 -9.21
N ALA A 165 -8.79 -8.35 -8.43
CA ALA A 165 -8.79 -8.28 -6.97
C ALA A 165 -7.41 -7.87 -6.43
N ALA A 166 -6.32 -8.45 -6.94
CA ALA A 166 -4.95 -8.06 -6.59
C ALA A 166 -4.67 -6.59 -6.95
N ALA A 167 -5.06 -6.15 -8.15
CA ALA A 167 -4.93 -4.77 -8.58
C ALA A 167 -5.72 -3.81 -7.69
N ALA A 168 -6.97 -4.15 -7.33
CA ALA A 168 -7.80 -3.36 -6.44
C ALA A 168 -7.16 -3.19 -5.05
N VAL A 169 -6.54 -4.25 -4.49
CA VAL A 169 -5.79 -4.15 -3.23
C VAL A 169 -4.59 -3.20 -3.37
N LEU A 170 -3.80 -3.32 -4.46
CA LEU A 170 -2.66 -2.43 -4.69
C LEU A 170 -3.07 -0.97 -4.88
N VAL A 171 -4.14 -0.72 -5.64
CA VAL A 171 -4.72 0.62 -5.80
C VAL A 171 -5.20 1.16 -4.46
N THR A 172 -5.84 0.33 -3.63
CA THR A 172 -6.29 0.74 -2.29
C THR A 172 -5.10 1.10 -1.39
N VAL A 173 -4.04 0.29 -1.37
CA VAL A 173 -2.79 0.61 -0.65
C VAL A 173 -2.18 1.91 -1.17
N TRP A 174 -2.15 2.12 -2.49
CA TRP A 174 -1.66 3.35 -3.09
C TRP A 174 -2.49 4.56 -2.66
N VAL A 175 -3.82 4.51 -2.78
CA VAL A 175 -4.71 5.61 -2.37
C VAL A 175 -4.54 5.94 -0.89
N LEU A 176 -4.57 4.93 -0.02
CA LEU A 176 -4.49 5.12 1.43
C LEU A 176 -3.10 5.57 1.89
N SER A 177 -2.03 5.10 1.26
CA SER A 177 -0.67 5.57 1.56
C SER A 177 -0.48 7.05 1.20
N HIS A 178 -1.21 7.55 0.19
CA HIS A 178 -1.20 8.95 -0.20
C HIS A 178 -2.17 9.82 0.59
N GLU A 179 -3.19 9.24 1.26
CA GLU A 179 -4.16 9.96 2.10
C GLU A 179 -3.46 10.89 3.09
N ALA A 180 -2.48 10.36 3.84
CA ALA A 180 -1.75 11.10 4.85
C ALA A 180 -0.94 12.25 4.22
N GLN A 181 -0.31 12.02 3.06
CA GLN A 181 0.48 13.04 2.36
C GLN A 181 -0.42 14.17 1.85
N ILE A 182 -1.54 13.82 1.20
CA ILE A 182 -2.52 14.78 0.67
C ILE A 182 -3.08 15.62 1.81
N LYS A 183 -3.49 15.00 2.93
CA LYS A 183 -3.97 15.72 4.11
C LYS A 183 -2.91 16.67 4.67
N ARG A 184 -1.65 16.24 4.76
CA ARG A 184 -0.56 17.10 5.24
C ARG A 184 -0.36 18.33 4.37
N THR A 185 -0.37 18.16 3.06
CA THR A 185 -0.22 19.27 2.12
C THR A 185 -1.42 20.22 2.16
N LEU A 186 -2.66 19.68 2.14
CA LEU A 186 -3.88 20.48 2.12
C LEU A 186 -4.12 21.24 3.43
N LEU A 187 -3.90 20.58 4.57
CA LEU A 187 -4.13 21.16 5.90
C LEU A 187 -2.88 21.83 6.48
N ARG A 188 -1.76 21.86 5.73
CA ARG A 188 -0.46 22.41 6.16
C ARG A 188 0.01 21.82 7.50
N ILE A 189 -0.21 20.52 7.68
CA ILE A 189 0.23 19.78 8.87
C ILE A 189 1.72 19.53 8.73
N ARG A 190 2.48 20.06 9.67
CA ARG A 190 3.87 19.66 9.91
C ARG A 190 3.88 18.81 11.18
N TYR A 191 4.93 18.04 11.37
CA TYR A 191 5.15 17.27 12.59
C TYR A 191 6.44 17.80 13.17
N THR A 192 6.35 18.96 13.80
CA THR A 192 7.50 19.62 14.39
C THR A 192 7.59 19.20 15.84
N CYS A 193 8.74 18.70 16.28
CA CYS A 193 8.91 18.40 17.70
C CYS A 193 8.86 19.72 18.50
N PRO A 194 8.05 19.83 19.57
CA PRO A 194 8.00 21.03 20.41
C PRO A 194 9.18 21.12 21.40
N ALA A 195 10.01 20.07 21.51
CA ALA A 195 11.15 20.08 22.42
C ALA A 195 12.24 21.03 21.92
N ALA A 196 12.71 21.91 22.81
CA ALA A 196 13.71 22.96 22.56
C ALA A 196 14.95 22.50 21.78
N ASP A 197 15.50 21.36 22.21
CA ASP A 197 16.77 20.83 21.70
C ASP A 197 16.56 19.87 20.52
N CYS A 198 15.35 19.83 19.93
CA CYS A 198 15.00 18.89 18.86
C CYS A 198 14.49 19.59 17.60
N THR A 199 15.28 19.50 16.53
CA THR A 199 14.95 20.02 15.19
C THR A 199 14.26 18.99 14.29
N TYR A 200 13.77 17.88 14.86
CA TYR A 200 13.18 16.81 14.06
C TYR A 200 11.88 17.24 13.38
N GLN A 201 11.82 17.01 12.06
CA GLN A 201 10.63 17.19 11.24
C GLN A 201 10.31 15.91 10.50
N GLY A 202 9.18 15.30 10.83
CA GLY A 202 8.77 14.07 10.16
C GLY A 202 7.73 13.28 10.92
N VAL A 203 7.33 12.15 10.36
CA VAL A 203 6.27 11.33 10.94
C VAL A 203 6.70 10.80 12.30
N PRO A 204 5.91 10.98 13.36
CA PRO A 204 6.25 10.47 14.68
C PRO A 204 6.20 8.93 14.68
N TYR A 205 6.84 8.33 15.67
CA TYR A 205 6.66 6.93 15.97
C TYR A 205 5.39 6.75 16.80
N PHE A 206 4.74 5.59 16.67
CA PHE A 206 3.50 5.28 17.36
C PHE A 206 3.74 4.19 18.40
N ARG A 207 3.09 4.31 19.55
CA ARG A 207 3.19 3.32 20.63
C ARG A 207 2.02 2.34 20.55
N CYS A 208 2.29 1.05 20.69
CA CYS A 208 1.25 0.04 20.83
C CYS A 208 0.55 0.21 22.20
N PRO A 209 -0.79 0.28 22.28
CA PRO A 209 -1.49 0.50 23.54
C PRO A 209 -1.39 -0.68 24.51
N GLU A 210 -1.06 -1.89 24.03
CA GLU A 210 -1.02 -3.09 24.85
C GLU A 210 0.39 -3.44 25.35
N CYS A 211 1.40 -3.36 24.48
CA CYS A 211 2.78 -3.74 24.80
C CYS A 211 3.76 -2.57 24.85
N SER A 212 3.27 -1.33 24.71
CA SER A 212 4.03 -0.06 24.73
C SER A 212 5.24 -0.01 23.79
N THR A 213 5.31 -0.93 22.83
CA THR A 213 6.39 -1.02 21.85
C THR A 213 6.26 0.11 20.84
N VAL A 214 7.39 0.76 20.56
CA VAL A 214 7.47 1.90 19.65
C VAL A 214 7.63 1.40 18.21
N LEU A 215 6.75 1.87 17.33
CA LEU A 215 6.62 1.43 15.94
C LEU A 215 6.83 2.61 15.00
N GLY A 216 7.91 2.55 14.21
CA GLY A 216 8.23 3.61 13.26
C GLY A 216 7.58 3.48 11.88
N ASP A 217 7.14 2.27 11.49
CA ASP A 217 6.69 1.97 10.13
C ASP A 217 5.17 1.75 10.03
N LEU A 218 4.37 2.54 10.75
CA LEU A 218 2.91 2.37 10.74
C LEU A 218 2.26 3.05 9.52
N LYS A 219 2.36 2.39 8.36
CA LYS A 219 1.79 2.85 7.09
C LYS A 219 0.98 1.75 6.41
N PRO A 220 0.02 2.09 5.53
CA PRO A 220 -0.69 1.10 4.72
C PRO A 220 0.30 0.35 3.83
N THR A 221 0.33 -0.97 3.94
CA THR A 221 1.21 -1.83 3.13
C THR A 221 0.44 -3.07 2.66
N ILE A 222 1.09 -3.91 1.85
CA ILE A 222 0.55 -5.20 1.39
C ILE A 222 0.31 -6.21 2.52
N PHE A 223 0.90 -5.99 3.70
CA PHE A 223 0.73 -6.81 4.90
C PHE A 223 -0.43 -6.35 5.79
N GLY A 224 -0.86 -5.10 5.63
CA GLY A 224 -1.93 -4.50 6.42
C GLY A 224 -2.40 -3.21 5.77
N VAL A 225 -3.55 -3.27 5.09
CA VAL A 225 -4.09 -2.12 4.34
C VAL A 225 -4.70 -1.11 5.30
N LEU A 226 -5.65 -1.54 6.14
CA LEU A 226 -6.35 -0.69 7.12
C LEU A 226 -5.84 -0.87 8.54
N HIS A 227 -5.47 -2.11 8.87
CA HIS A 227 -4.96 -2.51 10.17
C HIS A 227 -3.80 -3.46 9.99
N VAL A 228 -2.91 -3.49 10.96
CA VAL A 228 -1.77 -4.41 10.99
C VAL A 228 -1.50 -4.88 12.41
N ARG A 229 -1.03 -6.12 12.56
CA ARG A 229 -0.71 -6.67 13.87
C ARG A 229 0.64 -6.15 14.36
N CYS A 230 0.74 -5.88 15.65
CA CYS A 230 2.03 -5.59 16.28
C CYS A 230 2.93 -6.84 16.19
N GLY A 231 4.21 -6.70 15.81
CA GLY A 231 5.12 -7.85 15.71
C GLY A 231 5.47 -8.48 17.06
N GLN A 232 5.37 -7.70 18.14
CA GLN A 232 5.69 -8.14 19.50
C GLN A 232 4.51 -8.87 20.17
N CYS A 233 3.35 -8.22 20.34
CA CYS A 233 2.20 -8.85 20.99
C CYS A 233 1.36 -9.72 20.05
N ARG A 234 1.34 -9.45 18.74
CA ARG A 234 0.59 -10.15 17.67
C ARG A 234 -0.94 -10.20 17.83
N GLU A 235 -1.48 -9.92 19.00
CA GLU A 235 -2.93 -9.93 19.26
C GLU A 235 -3.59 -8.61 18.87
N HIS A 236 -2.93 -7.48 19.14
CA HIS A 236 -3.51 -6.17 18.87
C HIS A 236 -3.41 -5.73 17.40
N LEU A 237 -4.53 -5.21 16.88
CA LEU A 237 -4.65 -4.63 15.54
C LEU A 237 -4.48 -3.12 15.59
N LEU A 238 -3.40 -2.62 14.99
CA LEU A 238 -3.07 -1.21 14.94
C LEU A 238 -3.58 -0.59 13.63
N PRO A 239 -4.28 0.56 13.68
CA PRO A 239 -4.73 1.26 12.48
C PRO A 239 -3.54 1.85 11.70
N THR A 240 -3.50 1.61 10.38
CA THR A 240 -2.42 2.09 9.50
C THR A 240 -2.75 3.43 8.83
N CYS A 241 -4.02 3.83 8.83
CA CYS A 241 -4.53 5.04 8.17
C CYS A 241 -5.04 6.06 9.18
N ASP A 242 -4.92 7.36 8.85
CA ASP A 242 -5.42 8.42 9.72
C ASP A 242 -6.96 8.37 9.85
N LEU A 243 -7.67 7.98 8.77
CA LEU A 243 -9.12 7.76 8.78
C LEU A 243 -9.55 6.65 9.76
N MET A 244 -8.71 5.64 9.97
CA MET A 244 -8.97 4.51 10.86
C MET A 244 -8.51 4.78 12.31
N GLY A 245 -8.05 5.99 12.61
CA GLY A 245 -7.66 6.37 13.97
C GLY A 245 -6.17 6.25 14.29
N ARG A 246 -5.28 6.11 13.29
CA ARG A 246 -3.82 6.09 13.52
C ARG A 246 -3.32 7.25 14.37
N LEU A 247 -3.87 8.45 14.20
CA LEU A 247 -3.49 9.65 14.95
C LEU A 247 -3.97 9.68 16.40
N GLN A 248 -4.82 8.73 16.83
CA GLN A 248 -5.29 8.59 18.21
C GLN A 248 -4.31 7.76 19.07
N LEU A 249 -3.38 7.05 18.42
CA LEU A 249 -2.31 6.34 19.13
C LEU A 249 -1.35 7.35 19.77
N GLU A 250 -0.75 6.94 20.88
CA GLU A 250 0.33 7.68 21.52
C GLU A 250 1.50 7.85 20.55
N LYS A 251 2.00 9.08 20.47
CA LYS A 251 3.03 9.50 19.53
C LYS A 251 4.31 9.79 20.28
N GLN A 252 5.44 9.43 19.69
CA GLN A 252 6.77 9.70 20.24
C GLN A 252 7.66 10.31 19.16
N CYS A 253 8.48 11.30 19.54
CA CYS A 253 9.51 11.83 18.64
C CYS A 253 10.60 10.78 18.38
N PRO A 254 10.96 10.49 17.12
CA PRO A 254 11.97 9.49 16.80
C PRO A 254 13.41 9.91 17.13
N GLN A 255 13.65 11.21 17.37
CA GLN A 255 14.98 11.74 17.66
C GLN A 255 15.21 11.90 19.17
N CYS A 256 14.35 12.67 19.86
CA CYS A 256 14.51 12.95 21.29
C CYS A 256 13.70 12.01 22.20
N SER A 257 12.88 11.12 21.64
CA SER A 257 12.02 10.19 22.40
C SER A 257 10.99 10.85 23.33
N VAL A 258 10.77 12.16 23.20
CA VAL A 258 9.73 12.90 23.94
C VAL A 258 8.34 12.46 23.45
N ASP A 259 7.42 12.25 24.39
CA ASP A 259 6.03 11.92 24.10
C ASP A 259 5.29 13.15 23.59
N LEU A 260 4.52 12.95 22.51
CA LEU A 260 3.77 13.99 21.81
C LEU A 260 2.28 13.80 22.14
N GLU A 261 1.95 14.06 23.40
CA GLU A 261 0.68 13.70 24.04
C GLU A 261 -0.54 14.41 23.43
N HIS A 262 -0.34 15.52 22.70
CA HIS A 262 -1.46 16.33 22.26
C HIS A 262 -2.29 15.67 21.13
N PRO A 263 -3.62 15.52 21.29
CA PRO A 263 -4.47 14.86 20.30
C PRO A 263 -4.56 15.62 18.96
N ALA A 264 -4.40 16.95 18.97
CA ALA A 264 -4.41 17.73 17.72
C ALA A 264 -3.09 17.64 16.94
N PHE A 265 -2.02 17.12 17.55
CA PHE A 265 -0.72 16.96 16.88
C PHE A 265 -0.85 15.98 15.71
N GLY A 266 -0.46 16.44 14.51
CA GLY A 266 -0.62 15.65 13.29
C GLY A 266 -2.05 15.63 12.70
N ARG A 267 -3.03 16.25 13.37
CA ARG A 267 -4.43 16.39 12.90
C ARG A 267 -4.72 17.79 12.35
N LEU A 268 -4.18 18.81 13.01
CA LEU A 268 -4.36 20.21 12.63
C LEU A 268 -3.07 20.80 12.05
N GLY A 269 -3.22 21.80 11.20
CA GLY A 269 -2.09 22.59 10.71
C GLY A 269 -1.46 23.41 11.83
N GLU A 270 -0.14 23.45 11.87
CA GLU A 270 0.62 24.21 12.87
C GLU A 270 0.72 25.69 12.46
N MET A 271 0.59 26.61 13.41
CA MET A 271 0.75 28.06 13.22
C MET A 271 1.62 28.62 14.34
N HIS A 272 2.85 29.01 13.99
CA HIS A 272 3.79 29.61 14.93
C HIS A 272 3.72 31.13 14.83
N VAL A 273 3.46 31.80 15.96
CA VAL A 273 3.42 33.26 16.09
C VAL A 273 4.40 33.71 17.16
N VAL A 274 5.27 34.64 16.80
CA VAL A 274 6.32 35.14 17.70
C VAL A 274 6.04 36.59 18.07
N PHE A 275 6.06 36.91 19.37
CA PHE A 275 6.04 38.29 19.85
C PHE A 275 7.48 38.78 20.02
N ALA A 276 7.85 39.78 19.23
CA ALA A 276 9.19 40.34 19.13
C ALA A 276 9.23 41.81 19.56
N GLY A 277 10.36 42.29 20.07
CA GLY A 277 10.50 43.68 20.51
C GLY A 277 11.49 43.87 21.67
N ALA A 278 11.80 45.12 22.01
CA ALA A 278 12.78 45.46 23.03
C ALA A 278 12.43 44.90 24.43
N SER A 279 13.44 44.81 25.29
CA SER A 279 13.23 44.45 26.70
C SER A 279 12.26 45.44 27.35
N SER A 280 11.29 44.93 28.12
CA SER A 280 10.23 45.73 28.76
C SER A 280 9.24 46.45 27.82
N SER A 281 9.18 46.12 26.52
CA SER A 281 8.20 46.75 25.60
C SER A 281 6.74 46.30 25.80
N GLY A 282 6.48 45.43 26.78
CA GLY A 282 5.15 44.90 27.08
C GLY A 282 4.74 43.64 26.31
N LYS A 283 5.70 42.94 25.66
CA LYS A 283 5.46 41.70 24.88
C LYS A 283 4.62 40.66 25.63
N SER A 284 5.07 40.24 26.80
CA SER A 284 4.40 39.21 27.60
C SER A 284 2.97 39.63 27.98
N ASN A 285 2.78 40.89 28.40
CA ASN A 285 1.43 41.41 28.72
C ASN A 285 0.51 41.46 27.50
N LEU A 286 1.04 41.87 26.34
CA LEU A 286 0.28 41.90 25.09
C LEU A 286 -0.08 40.48 24.64
N MET A 287 0.86 39.54 24.72
CA MET A 287 0.64 38.13 24.38
C MET A 287 -0.47 37.53 25.25
N ILE A 288 -0.38 37.68 26.58
CA ILE A 288 -1.40 37.17 27.52
C ILE A 288 -2.76 37.80 27.24
N SER A 289 -2.80 39.13 27.01
CA SER A 289 -4.03 39.83 26.67
C SER A 289 -4.62 39.35 25.34
N ALA A 290 -3.80 39.14 24.32
CA ALA A 290 -4.22 38.67 23.01
C ALA A 290 -4.77 37.25 23.08
N ILE A 291 -4.14 36.33 23.82
CA ILE A 291 -4.65 34.96 24.02
C ILE A 291 -5.97 35.01 24.81
N ARG A 292 -6.09 35.88 25.82
CA ARG A 292 -7.32 36.07 26.60
C ARG A 292 -8.47 36.59 25.74
N ASP A 293 -8.21 37.59 24.90
CA ASP A 293 -9.21 38.14 23.99
C ASP A 293 -9.58 37.12 22.89
N LEU A 294 -8.60 36.35 22.43
CA LEU A 294 -8.82 35.24 21.51
C LEU A 294 -9.77 34.20 22.12
N GLU A 295 -9.55 33.81 23.36
CA GLU A 295 -10.37 32.82 24.07
C GLU A 295 -11.78 33.36 24.40
N ARG A 296 -11.89 34.59 24.91
CA ARG A 296 -13.14 35.12 25.47
C ARG A 296 -14.05 35.79 24.44
N ALA A 297 -13.48 36.42 23.42
CA ALA A 297 -14.24 37.24 22.48
C ALA A 297 -14.16 36.68 21.06
N VAL A 298 -12.95 36.50 20.52
CA VAL A 298 -12.77 36.16 19.10
C VAL A 298 -13.24 34.73 18.82
N ALA A 299 -12.72 33.72 19.52
CA ALA A 299 -13.04 32.33 19.25
C ALA A 299 -14.55 32.05 19.39
N PRO A 300 -15.26 32.46 20.47
CA PRO A 300 -16.69 32.27 20.58
C PRO A 300 -17.49 32.96 19.47
N ALA A 301 -17.10 34.18 19.05
CA ALA A 301 -17.76 34.91 17.97
C ALA A 301 -17.70 34.17 16.62
N TYR A 302 -16.66 33.36 16.40
CA TYR A 302 -16.52 32.53 15.19
C TYR A 302 -16.90 31.06 15.40
N GLY A 303 -17.51 30.71 16.54
CA GLY A 303 -17.88 29.32 16.87
C GLY A 303 -16.68 28.38 17.06
N LEU A 304 -15.53 28.94 17.43
CA LEU A 304 -14.28 28.25 17.76
C LEU A 304 -14.16 28.08 19.28
N ARG A 305 -13.38 27.10 19.69
CA ARG A 305 -12.97 26.85 21.08
C ARG A 305 -11.46 26.82 21.14
N VAL A 306 -10.90 27.46 22.16
CA VAL A 306 -9.48 27.45 22.47
C VAL A 306 -9.26 26.42 23.58
N GLN A 307 -8.26 25.56 23.43
CA GLN A 307 -7.83 24.61 24.47
C GLN A 307 -6.31 24.61 24.53
N PHE A 308 -5.75 24.68 25.73
CA PHE A 308 -4.31 24.54 25.94
C PHE A 308 -3.89 23.09 25.72
N THR A 309 -2.67 22.86 25.25
CA THR A 309 -2.19 21.49 25.02
C THR A 309 -1.74 20.78 26.28
N ASN A 310 -1.48 21.53 27.35
CA ASN A 310 -0.94 21.05 28.62
C ASN A 310 -1.60 21.81 29.78
N ASP A 311 -2.07 21.07 30.79
CA ASP A 311 -2.69 21.63 32.00
C ASP A 311 -1.76 22.57 32.76
N ALA A 312 -0.44 22.30 32.76
CA ALA A 312 0.55 23.16 33.40
C ALA A 312 0.66 24.52 32.68
N GLU A 313 0.65 24.52 31.35
CA GLU A 313 0.65 25.75 30.54
C GLU A 313 -0.66 26.53 30.74
N GLU A 314 -1.80 25.83 30.82
CA GLU A 314 -3.08 26.46 31.14
C GLU A 314 -3.03 27.13 32.51
N GLN A 315 -2.55 26.43 33.53
CA GLN A 315 -2.47 26.97 34.88
C GLN A 315 -1.54 28.18 34.95
N GLU A 316 -0.39 28.14 34.27
CA GLU A 316 0.49 29.30 34.14
C GLU A 316 -0.22 30.48 33.48
N PHE A 317 -0.94 30.24 32.38
CA PHE A 317 -1.71 31.27 31.70
C PHE A 317 -2.78 31.89 32.60
N ARG A 318 -3.54 31.08 33.34
CA ARG A 318 -4.56 31.56 34.29
C ARG A 318 -3.95 32.41 35.40
N ASN A 319 -2.81 31.98 35.96
CA ASN A 319 -2.09 32.73 36.99
C ASN A 319 -1.62 34.09 36.48
N ARG A 320 -1.06 34.14 35.25
CA ARG A 320 -0.66 35.38 34.58
C ARG A 320 -1.85 36.32 34.31
N CYS A 321 -3.01 35.76 33.94
CA CYS A 321 -4.24 36.55 33.81
C CYS A 321 -4.67 37.16 35.15
N ALA A 322 -4.67 36.38 36.24
CA ALA A 322 -5.05 36.87 37.57
C ALA A 322 -4.11 37.97 38.07
N GLN A 323 -2.80 37.82 37.89
CA GLN A 323 -1.82 38.86 38.24
C GLN A 323 -2.07 40.16 37.48
N MET A 324 -2.42 40.06 36.19
CA MET A 324 -2.73 41.22 35.35
C MET A 324 -4.02 41.92 35.80
N ASP A 325 -5.04 41.16 36.19
CA ASP A 325 -6.30 41.69 36.72
C ASP A 325 -6.10 42.40 38.09
N GLU A 326 -5.13 41.94 38.88
CA GLU A 326 -4.70 42.58 40.12
C GLU A 326 -3.76 43.79 39.92
N GLY A 327 -3.39 44.10 38.68
CA GLY A 327 -2.45 45.18 38.36
C GLY A 327 -1.00 44.92 38.79
N ARG A 328 -0.64 43.66 39.04
CA ARG A 328 0.74 43.28 39.39
C ARG A 328 1.60 43.20 38.14
N VAL A 329 2.85 43.67 38.26
CA VAL A 329 3.85 43.55 37.20
C VAL A 329 4.26 42.08 37.06
N GLN A 330 4.18 41.53 35.85
CA GLN A 330 4.64 40.16 35.60
C GLN A 330 6.15 40.06 35.76
N GLU A 331 6.62 38.92 36.29
CA GLU A 331 8.04 38.63 36.37
C GLU A 331 8.65 38.65 34.96
N LYS A 332 9.87 39.19 34.86
CA LYS A 332 10.59 39.21 33.59
C LYS A 332 10.83 37.78 33.14
N THR A 333 10.55 37.50 31.87
CA THR A 333 10.98 36.27 31.21
C THR A 333 12.50 36.21 31.31
N THR A 334 13.03 35.42 32.25
CA THR A 334 14.46 35.19 32.39
C THR A 334 14.91 34.29 31.24
N SER A 335 16.13 34.52 30.75
CA SER A 335 16.79 33.74 29.70
C SER A 335 17.07 32.31 30.19
N SER A 336 16.03 31.52 30.44
CA SER A 336 16.14 30.07 30.38
C SER A 336 16.26 29.71 28.90
N ALA A 337 16.91 28.59 28.58
CA ALA A 337 17.15 28.15 27.20
C ALA A 337 15.86 27.87 26.39
N ASN A 338 14.68 28.16 26.95
CA ASN A 338 13.38 28.02 26.34
C ASN A 338 12.55 29.31 26.50
N PRO A 339 12.22 30.03 25.40
CA PRO A 339 11.21 31.07 25.48
C PRO A 339 9.88 30.45 25.93
N ALA A 340 9.19 31.11 26.84
CA ALA A 340 7.87 30.68 27.31
C ALA A 340 6.93 30.61 26.09
N ALA A 341 6.49 29.39 25.76
CA ALA A 341 5.60 29.14 24.64
C ALA A 341 4.25 28.64 25.15
N PHE A 342 3.16 29.26 24.69
CA PHE A 342 1.81 28.74 24.90
C PHE A 342 1.37 27.95 23.67
N ASN A 343 1.00 26.71 23.89
CA ASN A 343 0.53 25.81 22.85
C ASN A 343 -0.99 25.70 22.96
N LEU A 344 -1.69 26.11 21.90
CA LEU A 344 -3.14 26.26 21.87
C LEU A 344 -3.73 25.52 20.67
N SER A 345 -4.75 24.71 20.88
CA SER A 345 -5.60 24.25 19.78
C SER A 345 -6.81 25.18 19.64
N ILE A 346 -7.09 25.60 18.42
CA ILE A 346 -8.22 26.48 18.08
C ILE A 346 -9.11 25.72 17.11
N GLU A 347 -10.24 25.21 17.59
CA GLU A 347 -11.09 24.27 16.83
C GLU A 347 -12.57 24.66 16.85
N ASN A 348 -13.27 24.44 15.73
CA ASN A 348 -14.73 24.49 15.71
C ASN A 348 -15.36 23.16 16.22
N ARG A 349 -16.69 23.14 16.38
CA ARG A 349 -17.43 21.91 16.77
C ARG A 349 -17.26 20.72 15.82
N ARG A 350 -16.80 20.95 14.58
CA ARG A 350 -16.54 19.92 13.56
C ARG A 350 -15.07 19.45 13.56
N GLY A 351 -14.24 19.90 14.52
CA GLY A 351 -12.82 19.52 14.62
C GLY A 351 -11.93 20.14 13.55
N LYS A 352 -12.38 21.21 12.87
CA LYS A 352 -11.54 22.00 11.95
C LYS A 352 -10.93 23.17 12.70
N GLY A 353 -9.65 23.42 12.46
CA GLY A 353 -8.91 24.38 13.27
C GLY A 353 -7.43 24.50 12.91
N ALA A 354 -6.67 25.07 13.83
CA ALA A 354 -5.21 25.13 13.80
C ALA A 354 -4.62 24.84 15.18
N LEU A 355 -3.40 24.31 15.20
CA LEU A 355 -2.57 24.20 16.40
C LEU A 355 -1.64 25.41 16.42
N MET A 356 -1.88 26.35 17.31
CA MET A 356 -1.17 27.61 17.43
C MET A 356 -0.09 27.52 18.51
N TYR A 357 1.13 27.90 18.16
CA TYR A 357 2.27 28.00 19.06
C TYR A 357 2.61 29.48 19.20
N VAL A 358 2.52 30.02 20.41
CA VAL A 358 2.74 31.44 20.69
C VAL A 358 4.00 31.60 21.52
N TYR A 359 5.02 32.26 20.97
CA TYR A 359 6.33 32.41 21.61
C TYR A 359 6.52 33.83 22.15
N ASP A 360 6.93 33.93 23.41
CA ASP A 360 7.46 35.16 24.01
C ASP A 360 8.99 35.13 23.98
N THR A 361 9.58 35.90 23.07
CA THR A 361 11.04 36.05 22.99
C THR A 361 11.56 36.94 24.11
N ASP A 362 12.78 36.69 24.58
CA ASP A 362 13.45 37.64 25.46
C ASP A 362 13.77 38.90 24.64
N GLY A 363 13.63 40.07 25.26
CA GLY A 363 14.01 41.33 24.61
C GLY A 363 15.50 41.41 24.29
N SER A 364 16.34 40.60 24.93
CA SER A 364 17.77 40.50 24.64
C SER A 364 18.11 39.55 23.47
N ASP A 365 17.14 38.79 22.95
CA ASP A 365 17.38 37.85 21.84
C ASP A 365 17.63 38.58 20.52
N PHE A 366 17.12 39.81 20.37
CA PHE A 366 17.33 40.65 19.18
C PHE A 366 18.59 41.52 19.26
N GLU A 367 19.36 41.44 20.34
CA GLU A 367 20.57 42.26 20.52
C GLU A 367 21.79 41.67 19.80
N THR A 368 21.82 40.36 19.53
CA THR A 368 22.92 39.69 18.83
C THR A 368 22.42 38.65 17.82
N GLU A 369 23.07 38.62 16.64
CA GLU A 369 22.76 37.70 15.53
C GLU A 369 22.88 36.22 15.96
N ASP A 370 23.82 35.89 16.85
CA ASP A 370 24.01 34.53 17.37
C ASP A 370 22.82 34.02 18.23
N ARG A 371 22.11 34.92 18.94
CA ARG A 371 20.93 34.57 19.75
C ARG A 371 19.66 34.43 18.91
N LEU A 372 19.53 35.28 17.89
CA LEU A 372 18.53 35.12 16.83
C LEU A 372 18.69 33.77 16.11
N LEU A 373 19.91 33.36 15.77
CA LEU A 373 20.18 32.07 15.11
C LEU A 373 20.00 30.86 16.03
N GLY A 374 20.13 31.02 17.35
CA GLY A 374 19.97 29.95 18.34
C GLY A 374 18.54 29.46 18.52
N HIS A 375 17.55 30.21 18.05
CA HIS A 375 16.14 29.87 18.19
C HIS A 375 15.55 29.34 16.88
N ALA A 376 15.31 28.02 16.82
CA ALA A 376 14.78 27.33 15.65
C ALA A 376 13.37 27.79 15.18
N PHE A 377 12.73 28.74 15.88
CA PHE A 377 11.41 29.24 15.53
C PHE A 377 11.39 30.00 14.20
N HIS A 378 12.51 30.58 13.75
CA HIS A 378 12.58 31.35 12.50
C HIS A 378 12.20 30.53 11.25
N GLU A 379 12.49 29.23 11.22
CA GLU A 379 12.16 28.37 10.08
C GLU A 379 10.66 28.06 9.95
N TYR A 380 9.89 28.21 11.04
CA TYR A 380 8.51 27.75 11.14
C TYR A 380 7.50 28.85 11.43
N THR A 381 7.99 30.05 11.77
CA THR A 381 7.16 31.22 12.10
C THR A 381 6.31 31.64 10.90
N LYS A 382 4.99 31.68 11.10
CA LYS A 382 4.03 32.20 10.11
C LYS A 382 3.70 33.66 10.31
N GLY A 383 3.91 34.19 11.51
CA GLY A 383 3.65 35.59 11.84
C GLY A 383 4.55 36.10 12.95
N ILE A 384 5.01 37.34 12.80
CA ILE A 384 5.77 38.06 13.82
C ILE A 384 4.93 39.26 14.23
N VAL A 385 4.72 39.41 15.54
CA VAL A 385 4.07 40.58 16.15
C VAL A 385 5.17 41.44 16.76
N LEU A 386 5.47 42.57 16.12
CA LEU A 386 6.45 43.53 16.63
C LEU A 386 5.79 44.47 17.64
N VAL A 387 6.26 44.44 18.88
CA VAL A 387 5.75 45.25 19.99
C VAL A 387 6.67 46.43 20.24
N ILE A 388 6.16 47.63 19.97
CA ILE A 388 6.87 48.90 20.12
C ILE A 388 6.27 49.64 21.30
N ASP A 389 7.09 49.92 22.31
CA ASP A 389 6.72 50.83 23.38
C ASP A 389 6.84 52.28 22.87
N PRO A 390 5.73 53.02 22.73
CA PRO A 390 5.79 54.41 22.28
C PRO A 390 6.55 55.33 23.25
N PHE A 391 6.69 54.95 24.52
CA PHE A 391 7.42 55.73 25.52
C PHE A 391 8.93 55.45 25.54
N ALA A 392 9.40 54.47 24.76
CA ALA A 392 10.84 54.27 24.56
C ALA A 392 11.46 55.43 23.75
N GLU A 393 10.68 56.10 22.91
CA GLU A 393 11.13 57.24 22.11
C GLU A 393 11.04 58.55 22.88
N ARG A 394 12.19 59.20 23.12
CA ARG A 394 12.29 60.44 23.91
C ARG A 394 11.46 61.59 23.30
N GLY A 395 11.33 61.62 21.97
CA GLY A 395 10.47 62.59 21.29
C GLY A 395 8.98 62.47 21.64
N VAL A 396 8.50 61.26 21.94
CA VAL A 396 7.10 61.01 22.33
C VAL A 396 6.87 61.40 23.79
N VAL A 397 7.80 61.01 24.67
CA VAL A 397 7.79 61.35 26.11
C VAL A 397 7.76 62.87 26.33
N SER A 398 8.60 63.60 25.59
CA SER A 398 8.67 65.07 25.68
C SER A 398 7.41 65.76 25.17
N LYS A 399 6.81 65.29 24.07
CA LYS A 399 5.52 65.82 23.57
C LYS A 399 4.34 65.55 24.50
N LEU A 400 4.35 64.44 25.22
CA LEU A 400 3.31 64.07 26.17
C LEU A 400 3.53 64.66 27.58
N GLY A 401 4.61 65.42 27.79
CA GLY A 401 4.92 66.06 29.08
C GLY A 401 5.22 65.06 30.20
N LEU A 402 5.59 63.82 29.87
CA LEU A 402 5.89 62.79 30.84
C LEU A 402 7.32 62.99 31.36
N SER A 403 7.47 63.30 32.66
CA SER A 403 8.78 63.44 33.29
C SER A 403 9.48 62.08 33.39
N GLY A 404 10.82 62.07 33.28
CA GLY A 404 11.71 60.95 32.95
C GLY A 404 11.73 59.70 33.86
N ASN A 405 10.72 59.50 34.70
CA ASN A 405 10.52 58.29 35.51
C ASN A 405 9.36 57.40 35.03
N GLY A 406 8.79 57.64 33.84
CA GLY A 406 7.84 56.72 33.20
C GLY A 406 6.54 56.46 33.97
N LYS A 407 6.24 57.25 35.02
CA LYS A 407 4.97 57.17 35.74
C LYS A 407 3.99 58.17 35.13
N LEU A 408 2.85 57.65 34.69
CA LEU A 408 1.67 58.47 34.37
C LEU A 408 1.25 59.20 35.65
N THR A 409 1.57 60.49 35.77
CA THR A 409 0.90 61.34 36.74
C THR A 409 -0.53 61.53 36.24
N PRO A 410 -1.57 61.22 37.05
CA PRO A 410 -2.94 61.42 36.63
C PRO A 410 -3.12 62.91 36.33
N VAL A 411 -3.49 63.23 35.09
CA VAL A 411 -3.89 64.57 34.68
C VAL A 411 -5.10 64.92 35.53
N SER A 412 -4.91 65.78 36.54
CA SER A 412 -6.03 66.38 37.25
C SER A 412 -6.86 67.12 36.20
N ARG A 413 -8.09 66.64 35.99
CA ARG A 413 -9.10 67.37 35.21
C ARG A 413 -9.32 68.70 35.93
N GLN A 414 -8.67 69.76 35.45
CA GLN A 414 -9.14 71.11 35.72
C GLN A 414 -10.45 71.27 34.94
N ARG A 415 -11.56 71.36 35.68
CA ARG A 415 -12.83 71.87 35.18
C ARG A 415 -12.80 73.40 35.23
#